data_AF-A0A165WTC2-F1
#
_entry.id   AF-A0A165WTC2-F1
#
_cell.length_a   1.000
_cell.length_b   1.000
_cell.length_c   1.000
_cell.angle_alpha   90.00
_cell.angle_beta   90.00
_cell.angle_gamma   90.00
#
_symmetry.space_group_name_H-M   'P 1'
#
loop_
_entity.id
_entity.type
_entity.pdbx_description
1 polymer ?
#
loop_
_entity_poly.entity_id
_entity_poly.type
_entity_poly.pdbx_seq_one_letter_code
_entity_poly.pdbx_strand_id
1 'polypeptide(L)'
;ILAARYLQYVLSRPADHLVACALRECELMYSQGAPNWLGDLGVVINRMPAYWTRPLWSPLGLDVESVTLLIADITLAAKSHVQNAIDESSKGSLLHGRLHNDENGDAVAEPIAFRLYLSVTNPGHRRALAGLLLADSPLADSQLRYADGRGRRKKIPHEWRLCRFCMTDVEDTLHALFVCDGSSELCTVRAMFW
;
A
#
# COMPACT_ATOMS: atom_id res chain seq x y z
N ILE A 1 2.95 2.99 -13.43
CA ILE A 1 2.40 1.88 -14.26
C ILE A 1 1.62 2.40 -15.48
N LEU A 2 0.61 3.28 -15.34
CA LEU A 2 -0.22 3.73 -16.47
C LEU A 2 0.61 4.30 -17.63
N ALA A 3 1.57 5.19 -17.34
CA ALA A 3 2.40 5.80 -18.38
C ALA A 3 3.32 4.78 -19.09
N ALA A 4 3.82 3.77 -18.38
CA ALA A 4 4.59 2.68 -18.99
C ALA A 4 3.70 1.77 -19.86
N ARG A 5 2.47 1.47 -19.42
CA ARG A 5 1.48 0.76 -20.26
C ARG A 5 1.12 1.56 -21.52
N TYR A 6 1.00 2.88 -21.39
CA TYR A 6 0.79 3.74 -22.55
C TYR A 6 1.99 3.68 -23.50
N LEU A 7 3.23 3.76 -23.00
CA LEU A 7 4.45 3.58 -23.80
C LEU A 7 4.47 2.23 -24.53
N GLN A 8 4.13 1.14 -23.84
CA GLN A 8 3.99 -0.20 -24.44
C GLN A 8 2.97 -0.19 -25.59
N TYR A 9 1.83 0.45 -25.39
CA TYR A 9 0.83 0.64 -26.44
C TYR A 9 1.39 1.42 -27.63
N VAL A 10 2.08 2.55 -27.40
CA VAL A 10 2.65 3.38 -28.47
C VAL A 10 3.66 2.58 -29.31
N LEU A 11 4.55 1.83 -28.65
CA LEU A 11 5.56 0.98 -29.29
C LEU A 11 4.95 -0.16 -30.12
N SER A 12 3.73 -0.59 -29.79
CA SER A 12 3.00 -1.63 -30.55
C SER A 12 2.30 -1.10 -31.81
N ARG A 13 2.31 0.22 -32.05
CA ARG A 13 1.59 0.82 -33.18
C ARG A 13 2.45 0.80 -34.46
N PRO A 14 1.82 0.69 -35.64
CA PRO A 14 2.50 0.91 -36.92
C PRO A 14 3.22 2.26 -36.98
N ALA A 15 4.32 2.32 -37.75
CA ALA A 15 5.17 3.51 -37.81
C ALA A 15 4.50 4.76 -38.42
N ASP A 16 3.42 4.59 -39.18
CA ASP A 16 2.61 5.66 -39.75
C ASP A 16 1.49 6.14 -38.81
N HIS A 17 1.24 5.42 -37.71
CA HIS A 17 0.27 5.82 -36.71
C HIS A 17 0.72 7.10 -36.00
N LEU A 18 -0.19 8.07 -35.82
CA LEU A 18 0.12 9.39 -35.26
C LEU A 18 0.89 9.34 -33.93
N VAL A 19 0.53 8.42 -33.06
CA VAL A 19 1.18 8.26 -31.75
C VAL A 19 2.61 7.70 -31.87
N ALA A 20 2.87 6.83 -32.86
CA ALA A 20 4.23 6.35 -33.14
C ALA A 20 5.09 7.46 -33.76
N CYS A 21 4.51 8.32 -34.61
CA CYS A 21 5.18 9.53 -35.09
C CYS A 21 5.54 10.47 -33.94
N ALA A 22 4.62 10.71 -33.00
CA ALA A 22 4.87 11.53 -31.82
C ALA A 22 5.97 10.95 -30.91
N LEU A 23 6.06 9.62 -30.79
CA LEU A 23 7.15 8.97 -30.06
C LEU A 23 8.51 9.22 -30.70
N ARG A 24 8.62 9.08 -32.04
CA ARG A 24 9.86 9.36 -32.76
C ARG A 24 10.31 10.82 -32.60
N GLU A 25 9.36 11.75 -32.56
CA GLU A 25 9.67 13.16 -32.25
C GLU A 25 10.22 13.30 -30.83
N CYS A 26 9.63 12.60 -29.85
CA CYS A 26 10.17 12.58 -28.48
C CYS A 26 11.58 11.98 -28.42
N GLU A 27 11.88 10.93 -29.18
CA GLU A 27 13.22 10.34 -29.28
C GLU A 27 14.23 11.33 -29.87
N LEU A 28 13.86 12.04 -30.94
CA LEU A 28 14.67 13.09 -31.55
C LEU A 28 14.95 14.22 -30.55
N MET A 29 13.90 14.75 -29.91
CA MET A 29 14.03 15.77 -28.87
C MET A 29 14.92 15.30 -27.71
N TYR A 30 14.76 14.05 -27.27
CA TYR A 30 15.57 13.47 -26.20
C TYR A 30 17.05 13.39 -26.60
N SER A 31 17.35 12.96 -27.83
CA SER A 31 18.73 12.90 -28.35
C SER A 31 19.41 14.28 -28.40
N GLN A 32 18.62 15.35 -28.55
CA GLN A 32 19.09 16.73 -28.58
C GLN A 32 19.16 17.35 -27.17
N GLY A 33 18.81 16.61 -26.12
CA GLY A 33 18.76 17.10 -24.74
C GLY A 33 17.59 18.03 -24.46
N ALA A 34 16.57 18.06 -25.33
CA ALA A 34 15.38 18.89 -25.14
C ALA A 34 14.37 18.21 -24.20
N PRO A 35 13.67 18.98 -23.34
CA PRO A 35 12.61 18.43 -22.47
C PRO A 35 11.50 17.78 -23.29
N ASN A 36 11.09 16.57 -22.89
CA ASN A 36 10.03 15.81 -23.55
C ASN A 36 9.50 14.72 -22.61
N TRP A 37 8.40 14.09 -23.02
CA TRP A 37 7.71 13.08 -22.22
C TRP A 37 8.56 11.84 -21.89
N LEU A 38 9.42 11.36 -22.80
CA LEU A 38 10.33 10.23 -22.51
C LEU A 38 11.39 10.59 -21.46
N GLY A 39 11.88 11.83 -21.50
CA GLY A 39 12.77 12.36 -20.47
C GLY A 39 12.10 12.40 -19.11
N ASP A 40 10.86 12.90 -19.04
CA ASP A 40 10.08 12.96 -17.80
C ASP A 40 9.82 11.56 -17.22
N LEU A 41 9.53 10.57 -18.07
CA LEU A 41 9.41 9.18 -17.63
C LEU A 41 10.71 8.67 -17.00
N GLY A 42 11.85 8.95 -17.63
CA GLY A 42 13.17 8.62 -17.08
C GLY A 42 13.40 9.26 -15.71
N VAL A 43 13.04 10.53 -15.55
CA VAL A 43 13.14 11.23 -14.26
C VAL A 43 12.29 10.56 -13.19
N VAL A 44 11.04 10.20 -13.49
CA VAL A 44 10.14 9.52 -12.53
C VAL A 44 10.67 8.13 -12.17
N ILE A 45 11.10 7.33 -13.16
CA ILE A 45 11.67 6.00 -12.94
C ILE A 45 12.92 6.07 -12.06
N ASN A 46 13.78 7.07 -12.28
CA ASN A 46 14.99 7.27 -11.48
C ASN A 46 14.72 7.76 -10.05
N ARG A 47 13.53 8.28 -9.77
CA ARG A 47 13.11 8.76 -8.45
C ARG A 47 12.31 7.72 -7.64
N MET A 48 12.16 6.51 -8.15
CA MET A 48 11.50 5.42 -7.42
C MET A 48 12.23 5.12 -6.08
N PRO A 49 11.51 4.60 -5.06
CA PRO A 49 12.03 4.41 -3.69
C PRO A 49 13.26 3.49 -3.58
N ALA A 50 13.93 3.50 -2.42
CA ALA A 50 15.26 2.90 -2.20
C ALA A 50 15.40 1.39 -2.54
N TYR A 51 14.32 0.62 -2.50
CA TYR A 51 14.33 -0.82 -2.82
C TYR A 51 14.16 -1.12 -4.33
N TRP A 52 14.33 -0.09 -5.16
CA TRP A 52 14.31 -0.15 -6.63
C TRP A 52 15.74 -0.27 -7.16
N THR A 53 16.07 -1.40 -7.81
CA THR A 53 17.25 -1.46 -8.66
C THR A 53 16.98 -0.57 -9.87
N ARG A 54 17.66 0.58 -9.93
CA ARG A 54 17.45 1.53 -11.02
C ARG A 54 17.87 0.90 -12.34
N PRO A 55 16.94 0.70 -13.30
CA PRO A 55 17.35 0.27 -14.63
C PRO A 55 18.13 1.41 -15.28
N LEU A 56 19.08 1.05 -16.14
CA LEU A 56 19.71 2.03 -17.02
C LEU A 56 18.62 2.53 -17.98
N TRP A 57 18.15 3.77 -17.76
CA TRP A 57 17.15 4.36 -18.63
C TRP A 57 17.81 4.88 -19.91
N SER A 58 17.58 4.16 -21.01
CA SER A 58 17.79 4.66 -22.37
C SER A 58 16.45 4.57 -23.09
N PRO A 59 15.77 5.70 -23.35
CA PRO A 59 14.52 5.67 -24.08
C PRO A 59 14.73 5.39 -25.57
N LEU A 60 15.96 5.54 -26.07
CA LEU A 60 16.32 5.25 -27.46
C LEU A 60 16.39 3.74 -27.66
N GLY A 61 15.57 3.22 -28.58
CA GLY A 61 15.54 1.80 -28.91
C GLY A 61 14.76 0.94 -27.93
N LEU A 62 13.88 1.53 -27.11
CA LEU A 62 12.92 0.75 -26.33
C LEU A 62 11.98 -0.02 -27.25
N ASP A 63 11.75 -1.29 -26.95
CA ASP A 63 10.74 -2.12 -27.59
C ASP A 63 9.65 -2.54 -26.60
N VAL A 64 8.64 -3.23 -27.12
CA VAL A 64 7.49 -3.68 -26.34
C VAL A 64 7.92 -4.62 -25.20
N GLU A 65 8.93 -5.45 -25.42
CA GLU A 65 9.44 -6.41 -24.43
C GLU A 65 10.15 -5.70 -23.27
N SER A 66 11.04 -4.76 -23.58
CA SER A 66 11.75 -3.92 -22.61
C SER A 66 10.78 -3.17 -21.70
N VAL A 67 9.71 -2.61 -22.26
CA VAL A 67 8.68 -1.91 -21.45
C VAL A 67 7.83 -2.90 -20.65
N THR A 68 7.62 -4.12 -21.14
CA THR A 68 6.94 -5.18 -20.39
C THR A 68 7.72 -5.56 -19.14
N LEU A 69 9.04 -5.76 -19.26
CA LEU A 69 9.93 -6.02 -18.13
C LEU A 69 9.94 -4.86 -17.14
N LEU A 70 10.04 -3.62 -17.64
CA LEU A 70 9.95 -2.43 -16.80
C LEU A 70 8.64 -2.35 -16.00
N ILE A 71 7.49 -2.70 -16.61
CA ILE A 71 6.20 -2.74 -15.90
C ILE A 71 6.23 -3.78 -14.79
N ALA A 72 6.79 -4.97 -15.06
CA ALA A 72 6.93 -6.03 -14.07
C ALA A 72 7.80 -5.59 -12.89
N ASP A 73 8.96 -5.00 -13.18
CA ASP A 73 9.88 -4.47 -12.17
C ASP A 73 9.17 -3.41 -11.32
N ILE A 74 8.53 -2.40 -11.94
CA ILE A 74 7.83 -1.33 -11.21
C ILE A 74 6.77 -1.92 -10.29
N THR A 75 6.07 -2.94 -10.75
CA THR A 75 5.01 -3.62 -9.97
C THR A 75 5.61 -4.34 -8.78
N LEU A 76 6.70 -5.10 -8.98
CA LEU A 76 7.41 -5.78 -7.90
C LEU A 76 7.92 -4.79 -6.86
N ALA A 77 8.57 -3.71 -7.28
CA ALA A 77 9.10 -2.71 -6.38
C ALA A 77 8.02 -1.97 -5.58
N ALA A 78 6.86 -1.70 -6.21
CA ALA A 78 5.71 -1.14 -5.51
C ALA A 78 5.19 -2.11 -4.43
N LYS A 79 5.05 -3.39 -4.76
CA LYS A 79 4.64 -4.43 -3.80
C LYS A 79 5.63 -4.52 -2.64
N SER A 80 6.93 -4.62 -2.92
CA SER A 80 7.98 -4.69 -1.89
C SER A 80 8.00 -3.45 -1.01
N HIS A 81 7.80 -2.25 -1.57
CA HIS A 81 7.72 -1.03 -0.79
C HIS A 81 6.57 -1.06 0.22
N VAL A 82 5.37 -1.50 -0.20
CA VAL A 82 4.21 -1.63 0.71
C VAL A 82 4.43 -2.74 1.73
N GLN A 83 5.00 -3.87 1.33
CA GLN A 83 5.33 -4.97 2.24
C GLN A 83 6.30 -4.51 3.34
N ASN A 84 7.40 -3.86 2.97
CA ASN A 84 8.37 -3.31 3.92
C ASN A 84 7.71 -2.27 4.85
N ALA A 85 6.86 -1.40 4.31
CA ALA A 85 6.13 -0.42 5.13
C ALA A 85 5.17 -1.10 6.14
N ILE A 86 4.60 -2.25 5.78
CA ILE A 86 3.80 -3.07 6.69
C ILE A 86 4.70 -3.68 7.77
N ASP A 87 5.78 -4.37 7.37
CA ASP A 87 6.65 -5.14 8.26
C ASP A 87 7.44 -4.24 9.26
N GLU A 88 7.92 -3.09 8.80
CA GLU A 88 8.64 -2.13 9.64
C GLU A 88 7.71 -1.31 10.55
N SER A 89 6.41 -1.31 10.26
CA SER A 89 5.45 -0.52 11.01
C SER A 89 5.10 -1.18 12.34
N SER A 90 5.30 -0.44 13.43
CA SER A 90 4.75 -0.77 14.75
C SER A 90 3.22 -0.57 14.86
N LYS A 91 2.55 -0.25 13.75
CA LYS A 91 1.09 -0.10 13.62
C LYS A 91 0.56 -1.17 12.67
N GLY A 92 -0.70 -1.53 12.86
CA GLY A 92 -1.38 -2.42 11.93
C GLY A 92 -0.77 -3.81 11.93
N SER A 93 -0.47 -4.36 13.11
CA SER A 93 -0.04 -5.75 13.29
C SER A 93 -1.01 -6.74 12.62
N LEU A 94 -2.29 -6.38 12.51
CA LEU A 94 -3.31 -7.13 11.77
C LEU A 94 -3.10 -7.18 10.25
N LEU A 95 -2.16 -6.41 9.70
CA LEU A 95 -1.77 -6.46 8.30
C LEU A 95 -0.63 -7.46 8.05
N HIS A 96 0.15 -7.81 9.08
CA HIS A 96 1.28 -8.72 8.96
C HIS A 96 0.83 -10.11 8.56
N GLY A 97 1.45 -10.67 7.52
CA GLY A 97 1.13 -12.02 7.03
C GLY A 97 -0.32 -12.23 6.63
N ARG A 98 -1.07 -11.15 6.35
CA ARG A 98 -2.50 -11.24 6.09
C ARG A 98 -2.77 -11.99 4.79
N LEU A 99 -3.41 -13.15 4.91
CA LEU A 99 -3.87 -13.93 3.78
C LEU A 99 -5.17 -13.36 3.19
N HIS A 100 -5.30 -13.51 1.89
CA HIS A 100 -6.55 -13.31 1.15
C HIS A 100 -6.58 -14.28 -0.02
N ASN A 101 -7.78 -14.55 -0.53
CA ASN A 101 -7.94 -15.39 -1.70
C ASN A 101 -7.59 -14.58 -2.94
N ASP A 102 -6.76 -15.13 -3.81
CA ASP A 102 -6.52 -14.60 -5.15
C ASP A 102 -7.71 -14.91 -6.08
N GLU A 103 -7.56 -14.59 -7.37
CA GLU A 103 -8.57 -14.86 -8.40
C GLU A 103 -8.82 -16.36 -8.62
N ASN A 104 -7.86 -17.22 -8.24
CA ASN A 104 -7.96 -18.68 -8.33
C ASN A 104 -8.53 -19.32 -7.06
N GLY A 105 -8.70 -18.53 -5.98
CA GLY A 105 -9.16 -19.00 -4.68
C GLY A 105 -8.02 -19.43 -3.73
N ASP A 106 -6.76 -19.28 -4.13
CA ASP A 106 -5.61 -19.64 -3.33
C ASP A 106 -5.32 -18.59 -2.26
N ALA A 107 -4.94 -19.05 -1.05
CA ALA A 107 -4.61 -18.17 0.06
C ALA A 107 -3.20 -17.58 -0.11
N VAL A 108 -3.14 -16.30 -0.45
CA VAL A 108 -1.88 -15.58 -0.72
C VAL A 108 -1.68 -14.38 0.20
N ALA A 109 -0.42 -14.09 0.53
CA ALA A 109 0.00 -12.88 1.24
C ALA A 109 0.49 -11.84 0.22
N GLU A 110 -0.42 -11.05 -0.34
CA GLU A 110 -0.07 -9.94 -1.24
C GLU A 110 -0.27 -8.61 -0.54
N PRO A 111 0.75 -7.73 -0.48
CA PRO A 111 0.65 -6.43 0.20
C PRO A 111 -0.35 -5.48 -0.48
N ILE A 112 -0.48 -5.55 -1.80
CA ILE A 112 -1.37 -4.71 -2.60
C ILE A 112 -2.44 -5.59 -3.24
N ALA A 113 -3.63 -5.62 -2.64
CA ALA A 113 -4.80 -6.24 -3.26
C ALA A 113 -6.09 -5.55 -2.78
N PHE A 114 -7.17 -5.76 -3.54
CA PHE A 114 -8.49 -5.39 -3.05
C PHE A 114 -8.85 -6.26 -1.83
N ARG A 115 -9.42 -5.65 -0.80
CA ARG A 115 -9.73 -6.33 0.45
C ARG A 115 -11.23 -6.36 0.67
N LEU A 116 -11.75 -7.50 1.12
CA LEU A 116 -13.19 -7.70 1.33
C LEU A 116 -13.81 -6.71 2.34
N TYR A 117 -13.05 -6.20 3.31
CA TYR A 117 -13.60 -5.16 4.20
C TYR A 117 -13.96 -3.86 3.46
N LEU A 118 -13.39 -3.62 2.27
CA LEU A 118 -13.72 -2.48 1.40
C LEU A 118 -15.03 -2.68 0.63
N SER A 119 -15.54 -3.92 0.50
CA SER A 119 -16.84 -4.20 -0.13
C SER A 119 -18.02 -4.07 0.83
N VAL A 120 -17.77 -3.86 2.13
CA VAL A 120 -18.84 -3.65 3.13
C VAL A 120 -19.70 -2.46 2.73
N THR A 121 -20.99 -2.70 2.50
CA THR A 121 -21.93 -1.72 1.92
C THR A 121 -22.07 -0.48 2.79
N ASN A 122 -22.19 -0.65 4.10
CA ASN A 122 -22.31 0.47 5.03
C ASN A 122 -20.97 1.23 5.15
N PRO A 123 -20.91 2.53 4.79
CA PRO A 123 -19.66 3.29 4.84
C PRO A 123 -19.08 3.45 6.25
N GLY A 124 -19.93 3.51 7.27
CA GLY A 124 -19.51 3.59 8.67
C GLY A 124 -18.81 2.32 9.13
N HIS A 125 -19.38 1.15 8.81
CA HIS A 125 -18.77 -0.15 9.12
C HIS A 125 -17.46 -0.35 8.37
N ARG A 126 -17.42 0.01 7.08
CA ARG A 126 -16.21 -0.03 6.26
C ARG A 126 -15.09 0.80 6.88
N ARG A 127 -15.40 2.03 7.30
CA ARG A 127 -14.44 2.92 7.97
C ARG A 127 -13.98 2.34 9.30
N ALA A 128 -14.89 1.82 10.11
CA ALA A 128 -14.54 1.19 11.39
C ALA A 128 -13.59 0.00 11.18
N LEU A 129 -13.89 -0.91 10.25
CA LEU A 129 -13.03 -2.07 9.94
C LEU A 129 -11.66 -1.64 9.41
N ALA A 130 -11.61 -0.66 8.50
CA ALA A 130 -10.35 -0.11 8.03
C ALA A 130 -9.55 0.52 9.18
N GLY A 131 -10.21 1.28 10.06
CA GLY A 131 -9.57 1.89 11.22
C GLY A 131 -8.98 0.87 12.20
N LEU A 132 -9.72 -0.22 12.48
CA LEU A 132 -9.23 -1.32 13.32
C LEU A 132 -7.95 -1.96 12.75
N LEU A 133 -7.88 -2.12 11.43
CA LEU A 133 -6.74 -2.71 10.73
C LEU A 133 -5.54 -1.77 10.63
N LEU A 134 -5.79 -0.48 10.44
CA LEU A 134 -4.75 0.54 10.18
C LEU A 134 -4.32 1.31 11.43
N ALA A 135 -4.65 0.81 12.62
CA ALA A 135 -4.39 1.46 13.91
C ALA A 135 -4.95 2.90 14.00
N ASP A 136 -6.16 3.07 13.48
CA ASP A 136 -6.99 4.27 13.62
C ASP A 136 -8.28 3.90 14.35
N SER A 137 -8.11 3.58 15.65
CA SER A 137 -9.19 3.12 16.53
C SER A 137 -9.22 3.95 17.83
N PRO A 138 -10.34 3.96 18.57
CA PRO A 138 -10.43 4.64 19.86
C PRO A 138 -9.72 3.89 21.01
N LEU A 139 -9.00 2.81 20.69
CA LEU A 139 -8.28 1.98 21.66
C LEU A 139 -6.98 2.65 22.09
N ALA A 140 -6.51 2.33 23.30
CA ALA A 140 -5.38 2.98 23.92
C ALA A 140 -4.10 2.80 23.11
N ASP A 141 -3.88 1.65 22.45
CA ASP A 141 -2.68 1.46 21.62
C ASP A 141 -2.56 2.49 20.49
N SER A 142 -3.70 2.86 19.90
CA SER A 142 -3.74 3.87 18.83
C SER A 142 -3.76 5.29 19.42
N GLN A 143 -4.64 5.54 20.39
CA GLN A 143 -4.88 6.87 20.93
C GLN A 143 -3.73 7.39 21.79
N LEU A 144 -3.06 6.55 22.59
CA LEU A 144 -2.01 6.95 23.53
C LEU A 144 -0.59 6.91 22.93
N ARG A 145 -0.47 6.45 21.67
CA ARG A 145 0.79 6.37 20.93
C ARG A 145 1.43 7.73 20.68
N TYR A 146 0.63 8.77 20.60
CA TYR A 146 1.09 10.13 20.32
C TYR A 146 0.83 11.04 21.51
N ALA A 147 1.68 12.07 21.61
CA ALA A 147 1.32 13.23 22.41
C ALA A 147 0.01 13.82 21.89
N ASP A 148 -0.81 14.39 22.77
CA ASP A 148 -2.00 15.11 22.28
C ASP A 148 -1.55 16.37 21.52
N GLY A 149 -2.34 16.83 20.55
CA GLY A 149 -1.98 17.99 19.73
C GLY A 149 -1.84 19.31 20.50
N ARG A 150 -2.24 19.32 21.77
CA ARG A 150 -2.10 20.47 22.69
C ARG A 150 -0.91 20.34 23.66
N GLY A 151 -0.14 19.24 23.59
CA GLY A 151 1.04 19.01 24.42
C GLY A 151 0.77 18.74 25.91
N ARG A 152 -0.49 18.55 26.31
CA ARG A 152 -0.90 18.24 27.70
C ARG A 152 -0.58 16.79 28.07
N ARG A 153 -0.63 15.88 27.10
CA ARG A 153 -0.34 14.47 27.30
C ARG A 153 0.91 14.09 26.51
N LYS A 154 1.90 13.52 27.18
CA LYS A 154 3.07 12.92 26.54
C LYS A 154 2.70 11.60 25.87
N LYS A 155 3.53 11.15 24.94
CA LYS A 155 3.46 9.78 24.41
C LYS A 155 3.55 8.78 25.56
N ILE A 156 2.64 7.81 25.59
CA ILE A 156 2.64 6.75 26.60
C ILE A 156 3.40 5.53 26.05
N PRO A 157 4.35 4.95 26.80
CA PRO A 157 5.00 3.67 26.46
C PRO A 157 3.97 2.59 26.14
N HIS A 158 4.27 1.68 25.21
CA HIS A 158 3.29 0.71 24.70
C HIS A 158 2.77 -0.21 25.82
N GLU A 159 3.67 -0.68 26.66
CA GLU A 159 3.42 -1.50 27.84
C GLU A 159 2.52 -0.86 28.90
N TRP A 160 2.31 0.47 28.85
CA TRP A 160 1.45 1.20 29.80
C TRP A 160 0.08 1.55 29.23
N ARG A 161 -0.20 1.20 27.97
CA ARG A 161 -1.49 1.49 27.32
C ARG A 161 -2.51 0.42 27.69
N LEU A 162 -2.76 0.24 28.99
CA LEU A 162 -3.55 -0.86 29.52
C LEU A 162 -5.00 -0.85 29.00
N CYS A 163 -5.55 -2.05 28.82
CA CYS A 163 -6.93 -2.32 28.43
C CYS A 163 -7.90 -1.75 29.45
N ARG A 164 -8.86 -0.93 29.00
CA ARG A 164 -9.87 -0.32 29.87
C ARG A 164 -10.80 -1.34 30.54
N PHE A 165 -10.85 -2.56 30.00
CA PHE A 165 -11.74 -3.62 30.49
C PHE A 165 -11.07 -4.45 31.59
N CYS A 166 -9.90 -5.03 31.33
CA CYS A 166 -9.22 -5.90 32.30
C CYS A 166 -8.11 -5.22 33.10
N MET A 167 -7.54 -4.12 32.60
CA MET A 167 -6.39 -3.42 33.19
C MET A 167 -5.11 -4.28 33.35
N THR A 168 -5.02 -5.45 32.71
CA THR A 168 -3.88 -6.38 32.82
C THR A 168 -2.96 -6.36 31.62
N ASP A 169 -3.50 -6.20 30.41
CA ASP A 169 -2.77 -6.26 29.14
C ASP A 169 -2.90 -4.95 28.35
N VAL A 170 -2.14 -4.81 27.27
CA VAL A 170 -2.22 -3.65 26.38
C VAL A 170 -3.57 -3.61 25.63
N GLU A 171 -4.18 -2.42 25.54
CA GLU A 171 -5.40 -2.17 24.78
C GLU A 171 -5.12 -2.04 23.28
N ASP A 172 -4.74 -3.15 22.65
CA ASP A 172 -4.72 -3.26 21.19
C ASP A 172 -6.02 -3.87 20.65
N THR A 173 -6.15 -3.88 19.32
CA THR A 173 -7.34 -4.40 18.64
C THR A 173 -7.60 -5.88 18.91
N LEU A 174 -6.54 -6.71 18.97
CA LEU A 174 -6.67 -8.15 19.17
C LEU A 174 -7.14 -8.45 20.59
N HIS A 175 -6.45 -7.88 21.57
CA HIS A 175 -6.79 -8.05 22.96
C HIS A 175 -8.19 -7.50 23.24
N ALA A 176 -8.44 -6.22 22.98
CA ALA A 176 -9.68 -5.56 23.41
C ALA A 176 -10.94 -6.14 22.75
N LEU A 177 -10.88 -6.55 21.48
CA LEU A 177 -12.07 -6.99 20.73
C LEU A 177 -12.26 -8.50 20.67
N PHE A 178 -11.18 -9.29 20.74
CA PHE A 178 -11.26 -10.74 20.49
C PHE A 178 -10.89 -11.58 21.71
N VAL A 179 -10.00 -11.12 22.59
CA VAL A 179 -9.48 -11.92 23.72
C VAL A 179 -10.01 -11.47 25.08
N CYS A 180 -10.16 -10.18 25.32
CA CYS A 180 -10.39 -9.62 26.64
C CYS A 180 -11.78 -9.96 27.21
N ASP A 181 -11.81 -10.64 28.36
CA ASP A 181 -13.05 -11.01 29.06
C ASP A 181 -13.42 -10.06 30.20
N GLY A 182 -12.78 -8.89 30.28
CA GLY A 182 -13.09 -7.87 31.27
C GLY A 182 -14.43 -7.15 31.08
N SER A 183 -15.13 -7.39 29.97
CA SER A 183 -16.46 -6.83 29.69
C SER A 183 -17.46 -7.94 29.32
N SER A 184 -18.46 -8.13 30.18
CA SER A 184 -19.53 -9.11 29.97
C SER A 184 -20.32 -8.83 28.69
N GLU A 185 -20.56 -7.56 28.36
CA GLU A 185 -21.23 -7.16 27.12
C GLU A 185 -20.44 -7.59 25.88
N LEU A 186 -19.12 -7.38 25.87
CA LEU A 186 -18.26 -7.83 24.77
C LEU A 186 -18.19 -9.35 24.69
N CYS A 187 -18.17 -10.06 25.82
CA CYS A 187 -18.26 -11.52 25.83
C CYS A 187 -19.57 -12.00 25.17
N THR A 188 -20.71 -11.36 25.50
CA THR A 188 -22.01 -11.69 24.89
C THR A 188 -22.01 -11.45 23.39
N VAL A 189 -21.54 -10.28 22.93
CA VAL A 189 -21.52 -9.97 21.49
C VAL A 189 -20.57 -10.90 20.73
N ARG A 190 -19.40 -11.24 21.30
CA ARG A 190 -18.49 -12.23 20.70
C ARG A 190 -19.14 -13.60 20.58
N ALA A 191 -19.82 -14.07 21.61
CA ALA A 191 -20.52 -15.36 21.59
C ALA A 191 -21.65 -15.42 20.55
N MET A 192 -22.22 -14.29 20.16
CA MET A 192 -23.22 -14.20 19.07
C MET A 192 -22.59 -14.15 17.67
N PHE A 193 -21.31 -13.81 17.56
CA PHE A 193 -20.61 -13.65 16.30
C PHE A 193 -20.03 -14.98 15.77
N TRP A 194 -19.68 -15.91 16.69
CA TRP A 194 -19.20 -17.26 16.39
C TRP A 194 -20.35 -18.27 16.34
#